data_AF-A0A2T2QWB1-F1
#
_entry.id   AF-A0A2T2QWB1-F1
#
_cell.length_a   1.000
_cell.length_b   1.000
_cell.length_c   1.000
_cell.angle_alpha   90.00
_cell.angle_beta   90.00
_cell.angle_gamma   90.00
#
_symmetry.space_group_name_H-M   'P 1'
#
loop_
_entity.id
_entity.type
_entity.pdbx_description
1 polymer ?
#
loop_
_entity_poly.entity_id
_entity_poly.type
_entity_poly.pdbx_seq_one_letter_code
_entity_poly.pdbx_strand_id
1 'polypeptide(L)'
;MEEYMDKPEKDKKFNQFIRKAESVGQKDTVIPEEYIHLAQSAMEAYREDPDNREQIAQTMTSIWGYYEDISTNKTADEIGSEFADLGLPDHHVDINGYESIADKCNKLGEKIEAALNRGY
;
A
#
# COMPACT_ATOMS: atom_id res chain seq x y z
N MET A 1 21.27 0.51 -40.75
CA MET A 1 21.41 0.50 -39.28
C MET A 1 20.04 0.14 -38.75
N GLU A 2 19.90 -1.04 -38.17
CA GLU A 2 18.63 -1.48 -37.57
C GLU A 2 18.34 -0.62 -36.34
N GLU A 3 17.07 -0.23 -36.23
CA GLU A 3 16.49 0.57 -35.16
C GLU A 3 16.59 -0.18 -33.84
N TYR A 4 17.30 0.38 -32.86
CA TYR A 4 17.10 0.02 -31.47
C TYR A 4 15.81 0.70 -31.02
N MET A 5 14.67 0.07 -31.28
CA MET A 5 13.45 0.38 -30.53
C MET A 5 13.74 0.00 -29.08
N ASP A 6 13.94 1.01 -28.23
CA ASP A 6 13.85 0.89 -26.78
C ASP A 6 12.55 0.14 -26.49
N LYS A 7 12.67 -1.11 -26.02
CA LYS A 7 11.52 -1.80 -25.45
C LYS A 7 11.06 -0.93 -24.29
N PRO A 8 9.78 -0.53 -24.20
CA PRO A 8 9.31 0.22 -23.05
C PRO A 8 9.62 -0.62 -21.82
N GLU A 9 10.54 -0.13 -20.99
CA GLU A 9 10.85 -0.72 -19.70
C GLU A 9 9.51 -0.90 -19.00
N LYS A 10 9.13 -2.15 -18.68
CA LYS A 10 7.84 -2.42 -18.05
C LYS A 10 7.73 -1.50 -16.85
N ASP A 11 6.77 -0.60 -16.91
CA ASP A 11 6.54 0.40 -15.89
C ASP A 11 6.34 -0.32 -14.55
N LYS A 12 7.31 -0.21 -13.64
CA LYS A 12 7.33 -0.96 -12.38
C LYS A 12 6.06 -0.71 -11.59
N LYS A 13 5.54 -1.73 -10.90
CA LYS A 13 4.35 -1.59 -10.02
C LYS A 13 4.51 -0.47 -9.01
N PHE A 14 5.72 -0.28 -8.48
CA PHE A 14 6.06 0.84 -7.62
C PHE A 14 5.77 2.22 -8.28
N ASN A 15 6.24 2.46 -9.50
CA ASN A 15 5.99 3.71 -10.22
C ASN A 15 4.51 3.92 -10.56
N GLN A 16 3.77 2.84 -10.80
CA GLN A 16 2.31 2.91 -10.98
C GLN A 16 1.61 3.28 -9.66
N PHE A 17 2.03 2.67 -8.55
CA PHE A 17 1.54 2.99 -7.22
C PHE A 17 1.81 4.45 -6.85
N ILE A 18 3.03 4.95 -7.01
CA ILE A 18 3.38 6.34 -6.67
C ILE A 18 2.51 7.34 -7.42
N ARG A 19 2.32 7.20 -8.74
CA ARG A 19 1.44 8.10 -9.49
C ARG A 19 -0.01 8.06 -9.02
N LYS A 20 -0.51 6.89 -8.62
CA LYS A 20 -1.86 6.77 -8.03
C LYS A 20 -1.90 7.46 -6.66
N ALA A 21 -0.89 7.27 -5.82
CA ALA A 21 -0.80 7.90 -4.50
C ALA A 21 -0.71 9.42 -4.61
N GLU A 22 0.10 9.95 -5.54
CA GLU A 22 0.18 11.39 -5.84
C GLU A 22 -1.17 11.93 -6.32
N SER A 23 -1.85 11.20 -7.21
CA SER A 23 -3.18 11.60 -7.69
C SER A 23 -4.22 11.61 -6.57
N VAL A 24 -4.15 10.68 -5.62
CA VAL A 24 -5.00 10.64 -4.43
C VAL A 24 -4.67 11.80 -3.48
N GLY A 25 -3.39 12.04 -3.20
CA GLY A 25 -2.93 13.11 -2.30
C GLY A 25 -3.17 14.54 -2.79
N GLN A 26 -3.52 14.71 -4.07
CA GLN A 26 -3.94 15.99 -4.64
C GLN A 26 -5.44 16.28 -4.46
N LYS A 27 -6.21 15.34 -3.90
CA LYS A 27 -7.66 15.50 -3.69
C LYS A 27 -7.94 16.21 -2.37
N ASP A 28 -9.02 16.99 -2.35
CA ASP A 28 -9.53 17.62 -1.13
C ASP A 28 -10.12 16.58 -0.16
N THR A 29 -10.71 15.52 -0.71
CA THR A 29 -11.32 14.40 0.03
C THR A 29 -10.95 13.08 -0.62
N VAL A 30 -10.76 12.05 0.19
CA VAL A 30 -10.55 10.67 -0.26
C VAL A 30 -11.50 9.78 0.51
N ILE A 31 -12.36 9.08 -0.22
CA ILE A 31 -13.30 8.16 0.40
C ILE A 31 -12.59 6.83 0.73
N PRO A 32 -13.05 6.08 1.76
CA PRO A 32 -12.47 4.80 2.15
C PRO A 32 -12.24 3.82 1.00
N GLU A 33 -13.15 3.81 0.03
CA GLU A 33 -13.12 2.95 -1.16
C GLU A 33 -11.89 3.23 -2.03
N GLU A 34 -11.61 4.51 -2.28
CA GLU A 34 -10.45 4.93 -3.07
C GLU A 34 -9.14 4.56 -2.36
N TYR A 35 -9.13 4.67 -1.03
CA TYR A 35 -7.99 4.24 -0.22
C TYR A 35 -7.77 2.73 -0.28
N ILE A 36 -8.83 1.92 -0.21
CA ILE A 36 -8.72 0.44 -0.31
C ILE A 36 -8.22 0.02 -1.70
N HIS A 37 -8.67 0.69 -2.77
CA HIS A 37 -8.12 0.45 -4.11
C HIS A 37 -6.65 0.86 -4.23
N LEU A 38 -6.26 1.96 -3.59
CA LEU A 38 -4.85 2.36 -3.52
C LEU A 38 -4.03 1.33 -2.73
N ALA A 39 -4.54 0.82 -1.62
CA ALA A 39 -3.94 -0.23 -0.80
C ALA A 39 -3.67 -1.51 -1.60
N GLN A 40 -4.58 -1.92 -2.48
CA GLN A 40 -4.33 -3.05 -3.39
C GLN A 40 -3.12 -2.78 -4.29
N SER A 41 -3.04 -1.58 -4.89
CA SER A 41 -1.90 -1.20 -5.73
C SER A 41 -0.60 -1.12 -4.94
N ALA A 42 -0.67 -0.69 -3.67
CA ALA A 42 0.48 -0.64 -2.76
C ALA A 42 0.99 -2.06 -2.46
N MET A 43 0.10 -3.02 -2.18
CA MET A 43 0.48 -4.41 -1.91
C MET A 43 1.12 -5.11 -3.11
N GLU A 44 0.61 -4.86 -4.31
CA GLU A 44 1.26 -5.35 -5.55
C GLU A 44 2.68 -4.81 -5.67
N ALA A 45 2.88 -3.51 -5.46
CA ALA A 45 4.20 -2.88 -5.46
C ALA A 45 5.11 -3.42 -4.35
N TYR A 46 4.59 -3.57 -3.13
CA TYR A 46 5.34 -4.02 -1.95
C TYR A 46 5.90 -5.43 -2.11
N ARG A 47 5.14 -6.31 -2.77
CA ARG A 47 5.55 -7.69 -3.06
C ARG A 47 6.61 -7.77 -4.15
N GLU A 48 6.49 -6.96 -5.20
CA GLU A 48 7.40 -6.98 -6.35
C GLU A 48 8.68 -6.16 -6.17
N ASP A 49 8.68 -5.16 -5.28
CA ASP A 49 9.79 -4.21 -5.12
C ASP A 49 10.27 -4.12 -3.65
N PRO A 50 11.14 -5.03 -3.20
CA PRO A 50 11.65 -5.07 -1.83
C PRO A 50 12.39 -3.80 -1.40
N ASP A 51 13.11 -3.17 -2.33
CA ASP A 51 13.94 -1.98 -2.06
C ASP A 51 13.09 -0.75 -1.72
N ASN A 52 11.81 -0.72 -2.12
CA ASN A 52 10.89 0.40 -1.92
C ASN A 52 9.78 0.12 -0.89
N ARG A 53 9.86 -0.99 -0.14
CA ARG A 53 8.82 -1.39 0.84
C ARG A 53 8.55 -0.34 1.91
N GLU A 54 9.60 0.23 2.47
CA GLU A 54 9.50 1.29 3.48
C GLU A 54 8.76 2.51 2.92
N GLN A 55 9.13 2.95 1.72
CA GLN A 55 8.49 4.08 1.06
C GLN A 55 7.02 3.83 0.75
N ILE A 56 6.66 2.61 0.34
CA ILE A 56 5.27 2.22 0.09
C ILE A 56 4.45 2.30 1.37
N ALA A 57 4.95 1.73 2.46
CA ALA A 57 4.30 1.76 3.77
C ALA A 57 4.11 3.20 4.26
N GLN A 58 5.17 4.02 4.24
CA GLN A 58 5.12 5.43 4.65
C GLN A 58 4.12 6.25 3.83
N THR A 59 4.05 6.01 2.51
CA THR A 59 3.11 6.70 1.62
C THR A 59 1.67 6.38 2.00
N MET A 60 1.36 5.09 2.22
CA MET A 60 0.02 4.66 2.64
C MET A 60 -0.35 5.22 4.02
N THR A 61 0.55 5.14 4.99
CA THR A 61 0.36 5.70 6.33
C THR A 61 0.11 7.21 6.30
N SER A 62 0.83 7.93 5.43
CA SER A 62 0.64 9.39 5.29
C SER A 62 -0.74 9.73 4.75
N ILE A 63 -1.23 9.01 3.74
CA ILE A 63 -2.58 9.21 3.18
C ILE A 63 -3.64 8.87 4.23
N TRP A 64 -3.51 7.74 4.92
CA TRP A 64 -4.42 7.34 6.00
C TRP A 64 -4.51 8.39 7.10
N GLY A 65 -3.37 8.92 7.56
CA GLY A 65 -3.34 9.93 8.62
C GLY A 65 -3.79 11.33 8.18
N TYR A 66 -3.83 11.61 6.87
CA TYR A 66 -4.22 12.92 6.35
C TYR A 66 -5.74 13.06 6.17
N TYR A 67 -6.44 12.00 5.76
CA TYR A 67 -7.88 12.04 5.48
C TYR A 67 -8.70 11.40 6.61
N GLU A 68 -9.46 12.24 7.34
CA GLU A 68 -10.30 11.80 8.47
C GLU A 68 -11.33 10.73 8.09
N ASP A 69 -11.94 10.86 6.89
CA ASP A 69 -12.92 9.91 6.36
C ASP A 69 -12.37 8.47 6.27
N ILE A 70 -11.06 8.32 6.05
CA ILE A 70 -10.39 7.02 6.03
C ILE A 70 -10.29 6.46 7.44
N SER A 71 -9.78 7.27 8.39
CA SER A 71 -9.59 6.85 9.80
C SER A 71 -10.89 6.60 10.56
N THR A 72 -12.01 7.16 10.11
CA THR A 72 -13.34 6.94 10.73
C THR A 72 -14.05 5.71 10.14
N ASN A 73 -13.62 5.20 8.99
CA ASN A 73 -14.09 3.95 8.42
C ASN A 73 -13.29 2.78 8.99
N LYS A 74 -13.96 1.87 9.71
CA LYS A 74 -13.31 0.73 10.37
C LYS A 74 -12.37 -0.08 9.46
N THR A 75 -12.82 -0.45 8.26
CA THR A 75 -12.02 -1.31 7.37
C THR A 75 -10.81 -0.57 6.83
N ALA A 76 -10.98 0.67 6.40
CA ALA A 76 -9.89 1.48 5.88
C ALA A 76 -8.88 1.89 6.97
N ASP A 77 -9.37 2.16 8.18
CA ASP A 77 -8.56 2.43 9.36
C ASP A 77 -7.68 1.24 9.74
N GLU A 78 -8.27 0.03 9.80
CA GLU A 78 -7.51 -1.20 10.05
C GLU A 78 -6.41 -1.44 9.00
N ILE A 79 -6.71 -1.20 7.72
CA ILE A 79 -5.73 -1.31 6.62
C ILE A 79 -4.62 -0.26 6.78
N GLY A 80 -4.96 0.99 7.12
CA GLY A 80 -3.99 2.05 7.36
C GLY A 80 -3.05 1.79 8.54
N SER A 81 -3.60 1.29 9.64
CA SER A 81 -2.82 0.86 10.79
C SER A 81 -1.84 -0.26 10.43
N GLU A 82 -2.26 -1.24 9.62
CA GLU A 82 -1.36 -2.33 9.20
C GLU A 82 -0.24 -1.85 8.28
N PHE A 83 -0.48 -0.86 7.41
CA PHE A 83 0.61 -0.23 6.65
C PHE A 83 1.57 0.53 7.56
N ALA A 84 1.08 1.20 8.60
CA ALA A 84 1.95 1.83 9.59
C ALA A 84 2.84 0.81 10.30
N ASP A 85 2.30 -0.37 10.62
CA ASP A 85 3.07 -1.47 11.20
C ASP A 85 4.11 -2.06 10.24
N LEU A 86 3.83 -2.09 8.94
CA LEU A 86 4.80 -2.50 7.90
C LEU A 86 5.91 -1.49 7.68
N GLY A 87 5.69 -0.21 8.01
CA GLY A 87 6.69 0.85 7.92
C GLY A 87 7.67 0.88 9.11
N LEU A 88 7.43 0.07 10.15
CA LEU A 88 8.32 -0.03 11.29
C LEU A 88 9.52 -0.93 10.97
N PRO A 89 10.75 -0.57 11.41
CA PRO A 89 11.93 -1.38 11.16
C PRO A 89 11.83 -2.81 11.70
N ASP A 90 12.35 -3.79 10.96
CA ASP A 90 12.32 -5.23 11.26
C ASP A 90 12.69 -5.62 12.71
N HIS A 91 13.59 -4.87 13.35
CA HIS A 91 14.01 -5.11 14.73
C HIS A 91 12.91 -4.86 15.79
N HIS A 92 11.82 -4.19 15.43
CA HIS A 92 10.62 -4.07 16.25
C HIS A 92 9.62 -5.22 16.04
N VAL A 93 9.79 -6.01 14.98
CA VAL A 93 8.82 -7.02 14.53
C VAL A 93 9.28 -8.45 14.89
N ASP A 94 10.60 -8.70 14.92
CA ASP A 94 11.20 -10.00 15.28
C ASP A 94 11.50 -10.14 16.79
N ILE A 95 10.49 -9.89 17.62
CA ILE A 95 10.53 -10.22 19.06
C ILE A 95 9.72 -11.49 19.26
N ASN A 96 10.27 -12.53 19.92
CA ASN A 96 9.60 -13.82 20.14
C ASN A 96 8.12 -13.66 20.55
N GLY A 97 7.20 -14.10 19.68
CA GLY A 97 5.74 -13.99 19.87
C GLY A 97 5.02 -13.00 18.95
N TYR A 98 5.76 -12.21 18.17
CA TYR A 98 5.20 -11.35 17.12
C TYR A 98 5.25 -12.00 15.74
N GLU A 99 4.31 -11.61 14.90
CA GLU A 99 4.12 -12.13 13.54
C GLU A 99 5.19 -11.60 12.57
N SER A 100 5.68 -12.46 11.66
CA SER A 100 6.69 -12.07 10.67
C SER A 100 6.14 -11.03 9.68
N ILE A 101 7.03 -10.23 9.08
CA ILE A 101 6.63 -9.25 8.04
C ILE A 101 5.94 -9.93 6.85
N ALA A 102 6.36 -11.15 6.50
CA ALA A 102 5.73 -11.92 5.44
C ALA A 102 4.28 -12.29 5.78
N ASP A 103 4.04 -12.73 7.01
CA ASP A 103 2.69 -13.10 7.47
C ASP A 103 1.79 -11.86 7.60
N LYS A 104 2.31 -10.73 8.12
CA LYS A 104 1.61 -9.44 8.12
C LYS A 104 1.22 -9.00 6.71
N CYS A 105 2.15 -9.10 5.75
CA CYS A 105 1.92 -8.77 4.35
C CYS A 105 0.84 -9.67 3.71
N ASN A 106 0.83 -10.96 4.03
CA ASN A 106 -0.20 -11.89 3.55
C ASN A 106 -1.58 -11.53 4.11
N LYS A 107 -1.69 -11.34 5.43
CA LYS A 107 -2.95 -10.95 6.09
C LYS A 107 -3.49 -9.62 5.58
N LEU A 108 -2.63 -8.62 5.43
CA LEU A 108 -3.03 -7.32 4.89
C LEU A 108 -3.58 -7.47 3.46
N GLY A 109 -2.92 -8.29 2.63
CA GLY A 109 -3.41 -8.62 1.30
C GLY A 109 -4.80 -9.27 1.31
N GLU A 110 -5.00 -10.29 2.15
CA GLU A 110 -6.30 -10.96 2.30
C GLU A 110 -7.39 -10.00 2.78
N LYS A 111 -7.05 -9.09 3.71
CA LYS A 111 -7.97 -8.07 4.21
C LYS A 111 -8.41 -7.12 3.10
N ILE A 112 -7.47 -6.63 2.30
CA ILE A 112 -7.75 -5.74 1.16
C ILE A 112 -8.63 -6.46 0.13
N GLU A 113 -8.31 -7.70 -0.22
CA GLU A 113 -9.12 -8.50 -1.14
C GLU A 113 -10.54 -8.73 -0.59
N ALA A 114 -10.67 -9.02 0.70
CA ALA A 114 -11.97 -9.19 1.34
C ALA A 114 -12.80 -7.89 1.32
N ALA A 115 -12.17 -6.74 1.58
CA ALA A 115 -12.83 -5.43 1.54
C ALA A 115 -13.36 -5.11 0.13
N LEU A 116 -12.56 -5.37 -0.91
CA LEU A 116 -12.94 -5.15 -2.30
C LEU A 116 -14.07 -6.09 -2.76
N ASN A 117 -14.04 -7.36 -2.33
CA ASN A 117 -15.03 -8.35 -2.74
C ASN A 117 -16.39 -8.20 -2.05
N ARG A 118 -16.44 -7.57 -0.87
CA ARG A 118 -17.69 -7.38 -0.12
C ARG A 118 -18.50 -6.16 -0.57
N GLY A 119 -17.94 -5.33 -1.46
CA GLY A 119 -18.52 -4.02 -1.73
C GLY A 119 -18.53 -3.16 -0.47
N TYR A 120 -17.44 -3.30 0.32
CA TYR A 120 -17.09 -2.67 1.60
C TYR A 120 -17.65 -3.37 2.85
#